data_AF-B9SD31-F1
#
_entry.id   AF-B9SD31-F1
#
_cell.length_a   1.000
_cell.length_b   1.000
_cell.length_c   1.000
_cell.angle_alpha   90.00
_cell.angle_beta   90.00
_cell.angle_gamma   90.00
#
_symmetry.space_group_name_H-M   'P 1'
#
loop_
_entity.id
_entity.type
_entity.pdbx_description
1 polymer ?
#
loop_
_entity_poly.entity_id
_entity_poly.type
_entity_poly.pdbx_seq_one_letter_code
_entity_poly.pdbx_strand_id
1 'polypeptide(L)'
;MSFEALHAVKVYRHLLKAIKKHIGQEDYKKHFGEFVMLEFRKNTNLSDHSAIQQKIKLARNYTFLLNSVHHHKDLLFSYNIAVDRSDEMKRILGKSAASVGLQLPEVYQP
;
A
#
# COMPACT_ATOMS: atom_id res chain seq x y z
N MET A 1 27.27 -9.04 -15.64
CA MET A 1 26.40 -8.76 -14.47
C MET A 1 26.27 -10.04 -13.67
N SER A 2 26.57 -10.02 -12.36
CA SER A 2 26.39 -11.19 -11.49
C SER A 2 24.90 -11.54 -11.34
N PHE A 3 24.58 -12.83 -11.17
CA PHE A 3 23.21 -13.30 -10.96
C PHE A 3 22.54 -12.62 -9.76
N GLU A 4 23.30 -12.37 -8.69
CA GLU A 4 22.84 -11.61 -7.52
C GLU A 4 22.47 -10.17 -7.83
N ALA A 5 23.23 -9.47 -8.67
CA ALA A 5 22.93 -8.09 -9.04
C ALA A 5 21.59 -8.01 -9.80
N LEU A 6 21.35 -8.98 -10.70
CA LEU A 6 20.10 -9.06 -11.45
C LEU A 6 18.92 -9.39 -10.53
N HIS A 7 19.13 -10.28 -9.57
CA HIS A 7 18.15 -10.59 -8.54
C HIS A 7 17.86 -9.40 -7.61
N ALA A 8 18.88 -8.66 -7.18
CA ALA A 8 18.74 -7.46 -6.35
C ALA A 8 17.94 -6.37 -7.07
N VAL A 9 18.19 -6.13 -8.36
CA VAL A 9 17.41 -5.18 -9.18
C VAL A 9 15.94 -5.59 -9.26
N LYS A 10 15.65 -6.90 -9.40
CA LYS A 10 14.27 -7.39 -9.42
C LYS A 10 13.56 -7.15 -8.09
N VAL A 11 14.22 -7.45 -6.97
CA VAL A 11 13.68 -7.22 -5.63
C VAL A 11 13.46 -5.72 -5.36
N TYR A 12 14.43 -4.88 -5.74
CA TYR A 12 14.31 -3.43 -5.65
C TYR A 12 13.07 -2.91 -6.39
N ARG A 13 12.87 -3.33 -7.64
CA ARG A 13 11.71 -2.94 -8.46
C ARG A 13 10.39 -3.39 -7.83
N HIS A 14 10.35 -4.62 -7.30
CA HIS A 14 9.14 -5.13 -6.63
C HIS A 14 8.80 -4.35 -5.36
N LEU A 15 9.81 -4.03 -4.54
CA LEU A 15 9.60 -3.26 -3.32
C LEU A 15 9.10 -1.84 -3.64
N LEU A 16 9.73 -1.15 -4.59
CA LEU A 16 9.28 0.18 -5.03
C LEU A 16 7.85 0.15 -5.59
N LYS A 17 7.50 -0.88 -6.37
CA LYS A 17 6.14 -1.04 -6.89
C LYS A 17 5.13 -1.25 -5.76
N ALA A 18 5.47 -2.04 -4.75
CA ALA A 18 4.61 -2.27 -3.59
C ALA A 18 4.43 -0.98 -2.76
N ILE A 19 5.50 -0.21 -2.53
CA ILE A 19 5.45 1.09 -1.84
C ILE A 19 4.54 2.06 -2.60
N LYS A 20 4.75 2.19 -3.92
CA LYS A 20 3.92 3.07 -4.76
C LYS A 20 2.45 2.67 -4.75
N LYS A 21 2.16 1.36 -4.77
CA LYS A 21 0.79 0.83 -4.76
C LYS A 21 0.07 1.11 -3.45
N HIS A 22 0.74 0.87 -2.32
CA HIS A 22 0.09 0.74 -1.02
C HIS A 22 0.22 1.98 -0.12
N ILE A 23 1.33 2.70 -0.20
CA ILE A 23 1.57 3.89 0.61
C ILE A 23 1.04 5.13 -0.12
N GLY A 24 1.30 5.24 -1.43
CA GLY A 24 0.88 6.37 -2.27
C GLY A 24 2.05 7.23 -2.74
N GLN A 25 1.76 8.25 -3.56
CA GLN A 25 2.78 9.13 -4.17
C GLN A 25 2.76 10.58 -3.62
N GLU A 26 2.02 10.84 -2.55
CA GLU A 26 1.96 12.16 -1.93
C GLU A 26 3.36 12.60 -1.46
N ASP A 27 3.61 13.91 -1.44
CA ASP A 27 4.96 14.45 -1.23
C ASP A 27 5.61 13.99 0.08
N TYR A 28 4.84 13.91 1.17
CA TYR A 28 5.33 13.41 2.47
C TYR A 28 5.62 11.90 2.49
N LYS A 29 5.10 11.14 1.52
CA LYS A 29 5.30 9.69 1.39
C LYS A 29 6.45 9.33 0.46
N LYS A 30 7.03 10.29 -0.26
CA LYS A 30 8.20 10.08 -1.15
C LYS A 30 9.41 9.57 -0.38
N HIS A 31 9.55 9.94 0.89
CA HIS A 31 10.64 9.54 1.77
C HIS A 31 10.81 8.02 1.90
N PHE A 32 9.72 7.23 1.79
CA PHE A 32 9.83 5.77 1.83
C PHE A 32 10.55 5.21 0.59
N GLY A 33 10.23 5.72 -0.60
CA GLY A 33 10.90 5.33 -1.84
C GLY A 33 12.36 5.80 -1.86
N GLU A 34 12.61 7.03 -1.40
CA GLU A 34 13.96 7.60 -1.27
C GLU A 34 14.82 6.80 -0.29
N PHE A 35 14.27 6.45 0.87
CA PHE A 35 14.96 5.63 1.87
C PHE A 35 15.37 4.26 1.30
N VAL A 36 14.46 3.57 0.61
CA VAL A 36 14.77 2.30 -0.06
C VAL A 36 15.85 2.50 -1.13
N MET A 37 15.76 3.56 -1.92
CA MET A 37 16.80 3.87 -2.92
C MET A 37 18.17 4.11 -2.26
N LEU A 38 18.23 4.86 -1.17
CA LEU A 38 19.45 5.13 -0.42
C LEU A 38 20.02 3.84 0.18
N GLU A 39 19.19 2.99 0.76
CA GLU A 39 19.63 1.70 1.31
C GLU A 39 20.21 0.79 0.22
N PHE A 40 19.56 0.66 -0.93
CA PHE A 40 20.11 -0.14 -2.03
C PHE A 40 21.43 0.45 -2.58
N ARG A 41 21.57 1.78 -2.62
CA ARG A 41 22.82 2.46 -3.02
C ARG A 41 23.95 2.26 -2.01
N LYS A 42 23.69 2.33 -0.70
CA LYS A 42 24.72 2.10 0.33
C LYS A 42 25.32 0.70 0.23
N ASN A 43 24.53 -0.27 -0.20
CA ASN A 43 24.94 -1.67 -0.25
C ASN A 43 25.54 -2.08 -1.61
N THR A 44 25.86 -1.14 -2.53
CA THR A 44 26.49 -1.48 -3.84
C THR A 44 27.93 -1.95 -3.71
N ASN A 45 28.64 -1.49 -2.68
CA ASN A 45 30.07 -1.78 -2.48
C ASN A 45 30.28 -2.98 -1.55
N LEU A 46 29.22 -3.67 -1.14
CA LEU A 46 29.29 -4.85 -0.30
C LEU A 46 29.85 -6.03 -1.11
N SER A 47 30.96 -6.60 -0.65
CA SER A 47 31.60 -7.75 -1.30
C SER A 47 31.26 -9.09 -0.63
N ASP A 48 30.71 -9.07 0.59
CA ASP A 48 30.31 -10.28 1.29
C ASP A 48 28.99 -10.84 0.73
N HIS A 49 29.10 -12.00 0.09
CA HIS A 49 27.99 -12.72 -0.53
C HIS A 49 26.89 -13.11 0.49
N SER A 50 27.27 -13.47 1.72
CA SER A 50 26.30 -13.83 2.77
C SER A 50 25.47 -12.62 3.19
N ALA A 51 26.12 -11.49 3.46
CA ALA A 51 25.44 -10.24 3.77
C ALA A 51 24.54 -9.74 2.62
N ILE A 52 24.98 -9.88 1.37
CA ILE A 52 24.16 -9.55 0.19
C ILE A 52 22.89 -10.39 0.16
N GLN A 53 23.00 -11.71 0.30
CA GLN A 53 21.83 -12.59 0.31
C GLN A 53 20.87 -12.27 1.45
N GLN A 54 21.37 -11.98 2.65
CA GLN A 54 20.56 -11.59 3.80
C GLN A 54 19.78 -10.29 3.55
N LYS A 55 20.43 -9.26 3.00
CA LYS A 55 19.76 -7.99 2.67
C LYS A 55 18.72 -8.15 1.56
N ILE A 56 19.01 -8.94 0.54
CA ILE A 56 18.04 -9.30 -0.50
C ILE A 56 16.84 -10.03 0.11
N LYS A 57 17.07 -11.00 1.00
CA LYS A 57 16.00 -11.72 1.71
C LYS A 57 15.16 -10.77 2.56
N LEU A 58 15.80 -9.85 3.28
CA LEU A 58 15.12 -8.83 4.07
C LEU A 58 14.19 -7.97 3.21
N ALA A 59 14.66 -7.47 2.06
CA ALA A 59 13.85 -6.67 1.15
C ALA A 59 12.66 -7.46 0.57
N ARG A 60 12.83 -8.76 0.28
CA ARG A 60 11.73 -9.65 -0.13
C ARG A 60 10.70 -9.83 0.99
N ASN A 61 11.16 -10.06 2.22
CA ASN A 61 10.28 -10.22 3.38
C ASN A 61 9.46 -8.95 3.64
N TYR A 62 10.08 -7.76 3.54
CA TYR A 62 9.34 -6.50 3.64
C TYR A 62 8.31 -6.32 2.53
N THR A 63 8.67 -6.68 1.29
CA THR A 63 7.71 -6.63 0.17
C THR A 63 6.53 -7.58 0.43
N PHE A 64 6.78 -8.77 0.95
CA PHE A 64 5.74 -9.72 1.32
C PHE A 64 4.85 -9.17 2.44
N LEU A 65 5.44 -8.69 3.53
CA LEU A 65 4.70 -8.10 4.65
C LEU A 65 3.78 -6.96 4.19
N LEU A 66 4.31 -6.02 3.41
CA LEU A 66 3.54 -4.87 2.93
C LEU A 66 2.33 -5.30 2.10
N ASN A 67 2.52 -6.26 1.19
CA ASN A 67 1.44 -6.79 0.37
C ASN A 67 0.40 -7.54 1.21
N SER A 68 0.83 -8.38 2.14
CA SER A 68 -0.07 -9.17 2.99
C SER A 68 -0.93 -8.27 3.89
N VAL A 69 -0.33 -7.25 4.52
CA VAL A 69 -1.08 -6.30 5.36
C VAL A 69 -2.17 -5.59 4.56
N HIS A 70 -1.85 -5.12 3.35
CA HIS A 70 -2.84 -4.44 2.51
C HIS A 70 -3.89 -5.41 1.97
N HIS A 71 -3.51 -6.64 1.63
CA HIS A 71 -4.46 -7.67 1.25
C HIS A 71 -5.46 -7.97 2.38
N HIS A 72 -4.99 -8.09 3.62
CA HIS A 72 -5.87 -8.28 4.78
C HIS A 72 -6.76 -7.06 5.03
N LYS A 73 -6.24 -5.84 4.85
CA LYS A 73 -7.04 -4.61 4.92
C LYS A 73 -8.17 -4.62 3.89
N ASP A 74 -7.86 -4.94 2.64
CA ASP A 74 -8.85 -5.02 1.55
C ASP A 74 -9.90 -6.10 1.86
N LEU A 75 -9.47 -7.23 2.42
CA LEU A 75 -10.37 -8.30 2.84
C LEU A 75 -11.33 -7.85 3.96
N LEU A 76 -10.84 -7.16 4.99
CA LEU A 76 -11.69 -6.61 6.05
C LEU A 76 -12.72 -5.63 5.50
N PHE A 77 -12.31 -4.77 4.57
CA PHE A 77 -13.22 -3.86 3.88
C PHE A 77 -14.27 -4.60 3.03
N SER A 78 -13.90 -5.70 2.39
CA SER A 78 -14.85 -6.53 1.63
C SER A 78 -15.95 -7.15 2.50
N TYR A 79 -15.66 -7.41 3.78
CA TYR A 79 -16.64 -7.87 4.76
C TYR A 79 -17.43 -6.73 5.43
N ASN A 80 -17.23 -5.47 5.00
CA ASN A 80 -17.78 -4.27 5.65
C ASN A 80 -17.40 -4.18 7.15
N ILE A 81 -16.22 -4.70 7.50
CA ILE A 81 -15.62 -4.57 8.82
C ILE A 81 -14.71 -3.34 8.77
N ALA A 82 -14.94 -2.37 9.66
CA ALA A 82 -14.19 -1.11 9.76
C ALA A 82 -14.36 -0.10 8.60
N VAL A 83 -15.45 -0.18 7.82
CA VAL A 83 -15.90 0.92 6.94
C VAL A 83 -16.93 1.76 7.68
N ASP A 84 -16.74 3.08 7.72
CA ASP A 84 -17.74 4.01 8.24
C ASP A 84 -18.98 3.96 7.35
N ARG A 85 -20.04 3.30 7.83
CA ARG A 85 -21.28 3.12 7.06
C ARG A 85 -22.14 4.38 7.04
N SER A 86 -21.74 5.44 7.75
CA SER A 86 -22.51 6.68 7.85
C SER A 86 -22.86 7.25 6.48
N ASP A 87 -21.89 7.29 5.56
CA ASP A 87 -22.10 7.87 4.23
C ASP A 87 -22.86 6.94 3.28
N GLU A 88 -22.60 5.63 3.33
CA GLU A 88 -23.37 4.63 2.58
C GLU A 88 -24.84 4.65 3.03
N MET A 89 -25.07 4.74 4.35
CA MET A 89 -26.39 4.78 4.95
C MET A 89 -27.12 6.09 4.62
N LYS A 90 -26.44 7.25 4.65
CA LYS A 90 -26.99 8.53 4.14
C LYS A 90 -27.40 8.40 2.67
N ARG A 91 -26.57 7.77 1.83
CA ARG A 91 -26.87 7.57 0.40
C ARG A 91 -28.07 6.66 0.18
N ILE A 92 -28.19 5.58 0.96
CA ILE A 92 -29.35 4.68 0.91
C ILE A 92 -30.60 5.41 1.40
N LEU A 93 -30.51 6.16 2.50
CA LEU A 93 -31.64 6.92 3.06
C LEU A 93 -32.15 7.96 2.06
N GLY A 94 -31.25 8.65 1.35
CA GLY A 94 -31.62 9.59 0.29
C GLY A 94 -32.32 8.94 -0.89
N LYS A 95 -31.85 7.76 -1.32
CA LYS A 95 -32.53 6.98 -2.37
C LYS A 95 -33.92 6.51 -1.94
N SER A 96 -34.06 6.01 -0.70
CA SER A 96 -35.33 5.57 -0.16
C SER A 96 -36.30 6.73 0.01
N ALA A 97 -35.86 7.87 0.54
CA ALA A 97 -36.69 9.07 0.66
C ALA A 97 -37.18 9.55 -0.71
N ALA A 98 -36.29 9.64 -1.71
CA ALA A 98 -36.66 10.02 -3.07
C ALA A 98 -37.68 9.06 -3.71
N SER A 99 -37.59 7.75 -3.40
CA SER A 99 -38.54 6.76 -3.92
C SER A 99 -39.97 6.93 -3.40
N VAL A 100 -40.14 7.53 -2.22
CA VAL A 100 -41.45 7.84 -1.61
C VAL A 100 -41.85 9.31 -1.75
N GLY A 101 -41.12 10.09 -2.56
CA GLY A 101 -41.38 11.52 -2.79
C GLY A 101 -41.00 12.42 -1.62
N LEU A 102 -40.20 11.93 -0.66
CA LEU A 102 -39.70 12.70 0.48
C LEU A 102 -38.24 13.12 0.22
N GLN A 103 -37.85 14.28 0.75
CA GLN A 103 -36.47 14.75 0.70
C GLN A 103 -35.81 14.62 2.07
N LEU A 104 -34.49 14.37 2.07
CA LEU A 104 -33.69 14.40 3.30
C LEU A 104 -33.66 15.82 3.89
N PRO A 105 -33.75 15.97 5.22
CA PRO A 105 -33.59 17.26 5.89
C PRO A 105 -32.24 17.92 5.54
N GLU A 106 -32.19 19.26 5.55
CA GLU A 106 -30.98 20.04 5.20
C GLU A 106 -29.73 19.61 5.98
N VAL A 107 -29.89 19.14 7.22
CA VAL A 107 -28.82 18.64 8.10
C VAL A 107 -28.05 17.45 7.50
N TYR A 108 -28.62 16.77 6.50
CA TYR A 108 -28.03 15.61 5.83
C TYR A 108 -27.62 15.86 4.38
N GLN A 109 -27.77 17.09 3.87
CA GLN A 109 -27.28 17.47 2.55
C GLN A 109 -25.76 17.76 2.62
N PRO A 110 -24.97 17.37 1.60
CA PRO A 110 -23.52 17.50 1.59
C PRO A 110 -23.02 18.95 1.49
#